data_AF-A0A4Z1DC95-F1
#
_entry.id   AF-A0A4Z1DC95-F1
#
_cell.length_a   1.000
_cell.length_b   1.000
_cell.length_c   1.000
_cell.angle_alpha   90.00
_cell.angle_beta   90.00
_cell.angle_gamma   90.00
#
_symmetry.space_group_name_H-M   'P 1'
#
loop_
_entity.id
_entity.type
_entity.pdbx_description
1 polymer ?
#
loop_
_entity_poly.entity_id
_entity_poly.type
_entity_poly.pdbx_seq_one_letter_code
_entity_poly.pdbx_strand_id
1 'polypeptide(L)'
;MNQTEQPASSSADTPSPASFLAAAAALDAIDDALRTARHEVHGTAETQDVGPERALASLLLLRQVREQLAGWETGLIETARQAGASWADLAHPLGVASRQAAERRYLRGRPGPAGTTGEQRVQATRERRAAERTTATWARRNAADLRRIAGQIAALTDLPPAARPPLSRLHAALAHDDPAELIRPLTDTRPHLTGTHPDLAAQLDTLTPP
;
A
#
# COMPACT_ATOMS: atom_id res chain seq x y z
N MET A 1 -30.49 28.97 7.02
CA MET A 1 -29.46 29.32 6.03
C MET A 1 -28.21 28.51 6.38
N ASN A 2 -28.07 27.31 5.80
CA ASN A 2 -26.94 26.42 6.07
C ASN A 2 -25.84 26.70 5.05
N GLN A 3 -24.67 27.11 5.52
CA GLN A 3 -23.46 27.13 4.70
C GLN A 3 -22.82 25.74 4.74
N THR A 4 -22.78 25.09 3.59
CA THR A 4 -21.99 23.89 3.33
C THR A 4 -20.53 24.31 3.16
N GLU A 5 -19.71 24.12 4.20
CA GLU A 5 -18.26 24.16 4.07
C GLU A 5 -17.79 22.91 3.31
N GLN A 6 -17.41 23.13 2.06
CA GLN A 6 -16.72 22.19 1.19
C GLN A 6 -15.34 21.88 1.80
N PRO A 7 -14.94 20.61 2.03
CA PRO A 7 -13.57 20.34 2.42
C PRO A 7 -12.66 20.61 1.22
N ALA A 8 -11.79 21.61 1.39
CA ALA A 8 -10.74 21.94 0.45
C ALA A 8 -9.91 20.69 0.13
N SER A 9 -9.88 20.34 -1.15
CA SER A 9 -9.04 19.26 -1.67
C SER A 9 -7.58 19.63 -1.39
N SER A 10 -6.98 18.95 -0.42
CA SER A 10 -5.57 19.08 -0.08
C SER A 10 -4.77 18.71 -1.33
N SER A 11 -4.21 19.74 -1.97
CA SER A 11 -3.43 19.61 -3.19
C SER A 11 -2.22 18.75 -2.85
N ALA A 12 -2.08 17.63 -3.56
CA ALA A 12 -0.97 16.70 -3.39
C ALA A 12 0.36 17.46 -3.37
N ASP A 13 1.07 17.35 -2.25
CA ASP A 13 2.37 17.97 -1.99
C ASP A 13 3.36 17.64 -3.11
N THR A 14 3.53 18.60 -4.02
CA THR A 14 4.81 18.74 -4.70
C THR A 14 5.73 19.43 -3.69
N PRO A 15 6.94 18.94 -3.42
CA PRO A 15 7.83 19.60 -2.47
C PRO A 15 8.02 21.07 -2.87
N SER A 16 7.51 21.98 -2.05
CA SER A 16 7.61 23.42 -2.29
C SER A 16 9.09 23.84 -2.22
N PRO A 17 9.55 24.77 -3.08
CA PRO A 17 10.92 25.30 -3.02
C PRO A 17 11.33 25.79 -1.63
N ALA A 18 10.39 26.32 -0.84
CA ALA A 18 10.65 26.73 0.54
C ALA A 18 10.96 25.55 1.48
N SER A 19 10.31 24.39 1.27
CA SER A 19 10.59 23.14 1.99
C SER A 19 11.95 22.56 1.61
N PHE A 20 12.30 22.61 0.32
CA PHE A 20 13.63 22.23 -0.17
C PHE A 20 14.75 23.09 0.44
N LEU A 21 14.61 24.43 0.41
CA LEU A 21 15.61 25.34 0.97
C LEU A 21 15.80 25.15 2.48
N ALA A 22 14.70 24.89 3.22
CA ALA A 22 14.78 24.56 4.63
C ALA A 22 15.52 23.24 4.90
N ALA A 23 15.26 22.20 4.08
CA ALA A 23 15.98 20.93 4.17
C ALA A 23 17.48 21.09 3.83
N ALA A 24 17.81 21.88 2.80
CA ALA A 24 19.19 22.17 2.43
C ALA A 24 19.94 22.90 3.57
N ALA A 25 19.34 23.95 4.13
CA ALA A 25 19.93 24.68 5.26
C ALA A 25 20.12 23.79 6.51
N ALA A 26 19.17 22.89 6.77
CA ALA A 26 19.30 21.93 7.87
C ALA A 26 20.43 20.92 7.63
N LEU A 27 20.62 20.46 6.39
CA LEU A 27 21.73 19.57 6.03
C LEU A 27 23.09 20.24 6.21
N ASP A 28 23.22 21.51 5.83
CA ASP A 28 24.45 22.29 6.05
C ASP A 28 24.76 22.43 7.54
N ALA A 29 23.76 22.76 8.36
CA ALA A 29 23.92 22.84 9.82
C ALA A 29 24.32 21.50 10.46
N ILE A 30 23.76 20.38 9.97
CA ILE A 30 24.12 19.04 10.42
C ILE A 30 25.57 18.72 10.04
N ASP A 31 26.01 19.03 8.81
CA ASP A 31 27.38 18.78 8.36
C ASP A 31 28.40 19.58 9.19
N ASP A 32 28.10 20.84 9.52
CA ASP A 32 28.94 21.67 10.37
C ASP A 32 29.03 21.14 11.82
N ALA A 33 27.90 20.70 12.39
CA ALA A 33 27.88 20.04 13.70
C ALA A 33 28.70 18.75 13.70
N LEU A 34 28.59 17.93 12.65
CA LEU A 34 29.37 16.70 12.48
C LEU A 34 30.86 16.98 12.30
N ARG A 35 31.23 18.03 11.56
CA ARG A 35 32.62 18.46 11.43
C ARG A 35 33.20 18.87 12.78
N THR A 36 32.46 19.67 13.55
CA THR A 36 32.86 20.12 14.90
C THR A 36 33.07 18.94 15.84
N ALA A 37 32.11 18.01 15.90
CA ALA A 37 32.22 16.80 16.73
C ALA A 37 33.42 15.92 16.36
N ARG A 38 33.76 15.78 15.07
CA ARG A 38 34.97 15.05 14.64
C ARG A 38 36.25 15.74 15.12
N HIS A 39 36.29 17.07 15.12
CA HIS A 39 37.48 17.82 15.58
C HIS A 39 37.65 17.73 17.11
N GLU A 40 36.55 17.75 17.87
CA GLU A 40 36.58 17.56 19.34
C GLU A 40 37.04 16.16 19.75
N VAL A 41 36.60 15.10 19.05
CA VAL A 41 37.06 13.72 19.33
C VAL A 41 38.57 13.56 19.08
N HIS A 42 39.16 14.34 18.18
CA HIS A 42 40.60 14.34 17.90
C HIS A 42 41.42 15.21 18.86
N GLY A 43 40.79 16.12 19.61
CA GLY A 43 41.42 16.95 20.64
C GLY A 43 41.09 16.45 22.04
N THR A 44 41.95 15.61 22.63
CA THR A 44 41.92 15.22 24.06
C THR A 44 40.51 14.96 24.62
N ALA A 45 39.94 13.79 24.32
CA ALA A 45 38.72 13.33 24.95
C ALA A 45 38.98 13.06 26.44
N GLU A 46 38.65 14.02 27.31
CA GLU A 46 38.35 13.75 28.70
C GLU A 46 37.17 12.76 28.73
N THR A 47 37.41 11.59 29.32
CA THR A 47 36.41 10.53 29.44
C THR A 47 35.34 11.00 30.44
N GLN A 48 34.38 11.81 29.97
CA GLN A 48 33.18 12.09 30.72
C GLN A 48 32.38 10.79 30.81
N ASP A 49 32.08 10.37 32.03
CA ASP A 49 31.34 9.15 32.34
C ASP A 49 29.94 9.22 31.70
N VAL A 50 29.76 8.55 30.56
CA VAL A 50 28.48 8.53 29.82
C VAL A 50 27.59 7.46 30.46
N GLY A 51 26.70 7.89 31.34
CA GLY A 51 25.67 7.02 31.92
C GLY A 51 24.73 6.40 30.87
N PRO A 52 24.14 5.21 31.16
CA PRO A 52 23.35 4.44 30.20
C PRO A 52 22.14 5.19 29.64
N GLU A 53 21.52 6.07 30.42
CA GLU A 53 20.39 6.91 29.99
C GLU A 53 20.79 7.87 28.87
N ARG A 54 21.99 8.46 28.96
CA ARG A 54 22.52 9.39 27.94
C ARG A 54 22.85 8.67 26.64
N ALA A 55 23.35 7.43 26.73
CA ALA A 55 23.59 6.59 25.57
C ALA A 55 22.28 6.20 24.85
N LEU A 56 21.25 5.79 25.60
CA LEU A 56 19.94 5.44 25.04
C LEU A 56 19.24 6.64 24.40
N ALA A 57 19.28 7.81 25.06
CA ALA A 57 18.75 9.06 24.50
C ALA A 57 19.44 9.43 23.17
N SER A 58 20.77 9.24 23.09
CA SER A 58 21.54 9.48 21.87
C SER A 58 21.16 8.54 20.73
N LEU A 59 20.86 7.26 21.03
CA LEU A 59 20.39 6.30 20.04
C LEU A 59 18.98 6.62 19.51
N LEU A 60 18.08 7.08 20.37
CA LEU A 60 16.74 7.53 19.96
C LEU A 60 16.83 8.76 19.05
N LEU A 61 17.65 9.75 19.43
CA LEU A 61 17.90 10.93 18.62
C LEU A 61 18.49 10.55 17.25
N LEU A 62 19.47 9.65 17.23
CA LEU A 62 20.07 9.16 15.98
C LEU A 62 19.04 8.49 15.07
N ARG A 63 18.12 7.69 15.63
CA ARG A 63 17.02 7.09 14.85
C ARG A 63 16.11 8.17 14.26
N GLN A 64 15.69 9.13 15.06
CA GLN A 64 14.80 10.22 14.61
C GLN A 64 15.45 11.04 13.50
N VAL A 65 16.73 11.40 13.63
CA VAL A 65 17.48 12.12 12.59
C VAL A 65 17.55 11.28 11.30
N ARG A 66 17.84 9.98 11.38
CA ARG A 66 17.86 9.10 10.19
C ARG A 66 16.51 9.02 9.49
N GLU A 67 15.41 8.99 10.24
CA GLU A 67 14.05 8.99 9.68
C GLU A 67 13.74 10.32 8.96
N GLN A 68 14.11 11.47 9.56
CA GLN A 68 13.95 12.77 8.92
C GLN A 68 14.78 12.89 7.64
N LEU A 69 16.05 12.49 7.68
CA LEU A 69 16.95 12.51 6.52
C LEU A 69 16.45 11.58 5.40
N ALA A 70 15.93 10.40 5.73
CA ALA A 70 15.33 9.50 4.76
C ALA A 70 14.07 10.11 4.11
N GLY A 71 13.28 10.88 4.87
CA GLY A 71 12.13 11.62 4.35
C GLY A 71 12.50 12.71 3.36
N TRP A 72 13.65 13.38 3.54
CA TRP A 72 14.12 14.43 2.63
C TRP A 72 14.72 13.89 1.33
N GLU A 73 15.31 12.68 1.33
CA GLU A 73 15.99 12.11 0.16
C GLU A 73 15.09 12.08 -1.10
N THR A 74 13.85 11.61 -0.98
CA THR A 74 12.89 11.56 -2.10
C THR A 74 12.57 12.97 -2.64
N GLY A 75 12.33 13.93 -1.75
CA GLY A 75 12.04 15.32 -2.13
C GLY A 75 13.22 15.99 -2.85
N LEU A 76 14.45 15.79 -2.34
CA LEU A 76 15.68 16.30 -2.97
C LEU A 76 15.90 15.69 -4.36
N ILE A 77 15.65 14.39 -4.53
CA ILE A 77 15.71 13.72 -5.84
C ILE A 77 14.69 14.34 -6.79
N GLU A 78 13.44 14.54 -6.35
CA GLU A 78 12.38 15.12 -7.19
C GLU A 78 12.68 16.56 -7.60
N THR A 79 13.16 17.39 -6.67
CA THR A 79 13.60 18.76 -6.98
C THR A 79 14.74 18.75 -8.00
N ALA A 80 15.75 17.89 -7.84
CA ALA A 80 16.84 17.77 -8.80
C ALA A 80 16.35 17.29 -10.19
N ARG A 81 15.42 16.33 -10.22
CA ARG A 81 14.79 15.84 -11.48
C ARG A 81 13.98 16.94 -12.16
N GLN A 82 13.24 17.76 -11.42
CA GLN A 82 12.51 18.92 -11.95
C GLN A 82 13.45 20.00 -12.50
N ALA A 83 14.62 20.17 -11.89
CA ALA A 83 15.69 21.04 -12.38
C ALA A 83 16.47 20.45 -13.58
N GLY A 84 16.12 19.25 -14.05
CA GLY A 84 16.68 18.64 -15.25
C GLY A 84 17.81 17.63 -15.03
N ALA A 85 18.19 17.33 -13.79
CA ALA A 85 19.21 16.32 -13.51
C ALA A 85 18.77 14.93 -14.01
N SER A 86 19.62 14.21 -14.72
CA SER A 86 19.35 12.83 -15.15
C SER A 86 19.60 11.83 -14.01
N TRP A 87 19.09 10.60 -14.16
CA TRP A 87 19.42 9.52 -13.22
C TRP A 87 20.93 9.18 -13.18
N ALA A 88 21.68 9.51 -14.23
CA ALA A 88 23.12 9.34 -14.24
C ALA A 88 23.80 10.41 -13.36
N ASP A 89 23.33 11.66 -13.44
CA ASP A 89 23.81 12.77 -12.61
C ASP A 89 23.52 12.53 -11.12
N LEU A 90 22.42 11.85 -10.81
CA LEU A 90 22.04 11.50 -9.43
C LEU A 90 22.80 10.30 -8.86
N ALA A 91 23.49 9.50 -9.68
CA ALA A 91 24.15 8.29 -9.20
C ALA A 91 25.26 8.61 -8.19
N HIS A 92 26.11 9.60 -8.51
CA HIS A 92 27.21 9.99 -7.64
C HIS A 92 26.73 10.61 -6.31
N PRO A 93 25.82 11.62 -6.29
CA PRO A 93 25.28 12.18 -5.05
C PRO A 93 24.55 11.15 -4.17
N LEU A 94 23.89 10.16 -4.75
CA LEU A 94 23.21 9.10 -4.00
C LEU A 94 24.14 7.98 -3.51
N GLY A 95 25.44 8.08 -3.80
CA GLY A 95 26.46 7.10 -3.40
C GLY A 95 26.30 5.74 -4.10
N VAL A 96 25.75 5.71 -5.31
CA VAL A 96 25.52 4.47 -6.06
C VAL A 96 26.31 4.43 -7.37
N ALA A 97 26.72 3.23 -7.77
CA ALA A 97 27.63 3.05 -8.91
C ALA A 97 26.99 3.25 -10.28
N SER A 98 25.66 3.31 -10.39
CA SER A 98 24.99 3.38 -11.69
C SER A 98 23.65 4.11 -11.67
N ARG A 99 23.26 4.57 -12.87
CA ARG A 99 21.94 5.14 -13.16
C ARG A 99 20.79 4.25 -12.65
N GLN A 100 20.85 2.95 -12.95
CA GLN A 100 19.81 2.01 -12.54
C GLN A 100 19.75 1.85 -11.01
N ALA A 101 20.90 1.90 -10.34
CA ALA A 101 20.94 1.83 -8.88
C ALA A 101 20.32 3.08 -8.24
N ALA A 102 20.51 4.27 -8.84
CA ALA A 102 19.88 5.51 -8.42
C ALA A 102 18.35 5.46 -8.57
N GLU A 103 17.89 5.07 -9.75
CA GLU A 103 16.46 4.90 -10.04
C GLU A 103 15.80 3.89 -9.09
N ARG A 104 16.45 2.75 -8.85
CA ARG A 104 15.95 1.73 -7.92
C ARG A 104 15.90 2.22 -6.46
N ARG A 105 16.84 3.07 -6.03
CA ARG A 105 16.83 3.68 -4.69
C ARG A 105 15.64 4.63 -4.53
N TYR A 106 15.43 5.51 -5.51
CA TYR A 106 14.26 6.39 -5.55
C TYR A 106 12.94 5.62 -5.50
N LEU A 107 12.80 4.57 -6.33
CA LEU A 107 11.57 3.75 -6.36
C LEU A 107 11.29 3.01 -5.05
N ARG A 108 12.32 2.69 -4.24
CA ARG A 108 12.12 2.12 -2.89
C ARG A 108 11.64 3.17 -1.89
N GLY A 109 12.13 4.40 -2.02
CA GLY A 109 11.81 5.54 -1.15
C GLY A 109 10.53 6.28 -1.54
N ARG A 110 9.95 6.01 -2.72
CA ARG A 110 8.72 6.65 -3.17
C ARG A 110 7.55 6.26 -2.26
N PRO A 111 6.89 7.21 -1.60
CA PRO A 111 5.61 6.94 -0.96
C PRO A 111 4.64 6.47 -2.05
N GLY A 112 3.90 5.39 -1.78
CA GLY A 112 2.71 5.07 -2.57
C GLY A 112 1.68 6.21 -2.48
N PRO A 113 0.52 6.10 -3.16
CA PRO A 113 -0.56 7.07 -3.00
C PRO A 113 -0.80 7.33 -1.49
N ALA A 114 -0.97 8.62 -1.15
CA ALA A 114 -0.78 9.20 0.18
C ALA A 114 -1.20 8.26 1.34
N GLY A 115 -0.26 7.98 2.26
CA GLY A 115 -0.59 7.44 3.58
C GLY A 115 -0.35 5.95 3.84
N THR A 116 0.39 5.20 3.00
CA THR A 116 0.78 3.82 3.34
C THR A 116 2.28 3.62 3.47
N THR A 117 2.76 3.29 4.68
CA THR A 117 4.16 2.95 4.94
C THR A 117 4.56 1.67 4.20
N GLY A 118 5.86 1.44 3.99
CA GLY A 118 6.36 0.20 3.38
C GLY A 118 5.88 -1.07 4.10
N GLU A 119 5.75 -1.01 5.42
CA GLU A 119 5.18 -2.06 6.26
C GLU A 119 3.68 -2.25 6.04
N GLN A 120 2.93 -1.16 5.86
CA GLN A 120 1.50 -1.21 5.54
C GLN A 120 1.23 -1.83 4.16
N ARG A 121 2.13 -1.72 3.18
CA ARG A 121 2.00 -2.45 1.90
C ARG A 121 2.20 -3.95 2.06
N VAL A 122 3.19 -4.35 2.86
CA VAL A 122 3.43 -5.76 3.19
C VAL A 122 2.23 -6.30 3.98
N GLN A 123 1.71 -5.51 4.92
CA GLN A 123 0.54 -5.86 5.71
C GLN A 123 -0.71 -5.96 4.84
N ALA A 124 -1.02 -4.99 3.98
CA ALA A 124 -2.14 -5.06 3.04
C ALA A 124 -2.02 -6.26 2.08
N THR A 125 -0.81 -6.60 1.64
CA THR A 125 -0.58 -7.81 0.83
C THR A 125 -0.78 -9.09 1.64
N ARG A 126 -0.34 -9.11 2.91
CA ARG A 126 -0.54 -10.23 3.83
C ARG A 126 -2.02 -10.39 4.18
N GLU A 127 -2.73 -9.31 4.43
CA GLU A 127 -4.17 -9.25 4.70
C GLU A 127 -4.95 -9.68 3.47
N ARG A 128 -4.62 -9.19 2.27
CA ARG A 128 -5.23 -9.67 1.03
C ARG A 128 -5.03 -11.17 0.86
N ARG A 129 -3.81 -11.68 1.04
CA ARG A 129 -3.52 -13.13 0.98
C ARG A 129 -4.18 -13.92 2.12
N ALA A 130 -4.38 -13.30 3.28
CA ALA A 130 -5.10 -13.92 4.38
C ALA A 130 -6.59 -14.01 4.05
N ALA A 131 -7.19 -12.94 3.55
CA ALA A 131 -8.56 -12.89 3.06
C ALA A 131 -8.79 -13.93 1.94
N GLU A 132 -7.95 -13.95 0.91
CA GLU A 132 -8.00 -14.94 -0.17
C GLU A 132 -7.94 -16.38 0.38
N ARG A 133 -7.06 -16.66 1.36
CA ARG A 133 -6.99 -17.99 2.01
C ARG A 133 -8.23 -18.30 2.85
N THR A 134 -8.77 -17.32 3.56
CA THR A 134 -9.99 -17.46 4.35
C THR A 134 -11.18 -17.76 3.43
N THR A 135 -11.36 -16.98 2.36
CA THR A 135 -12.40 -17.20 1.35
C THR A 135 -12.26 -18.57 0.70
N ALA A 136 -11.05 -18.97 0.27
CA ALA A 136 -10.84 -20.28 -0.33
C ALA A 136 -11.10 -21.45 0.64
N THR A 137 -10.75 -21.28 1.92
CA THR A 137 -11.01 -22.30 2.96
C THR A 137 -12.50 -22.41 3.26
N TRP A 138 -13.20 -21.28 3.36
CA TRP A 138 -14.65 -21.24 3.50
C TRP A 138 -15.34 -21.86 2.28
N ALA A 139 -14.89 -21.55 1.07
CA ALA A 139 -15.46 -22.10 -0.17
C ALA A 139 -15.32 -23.62 -0.21
N ARG A 140 -14.16 -24.15 0.17
CA ARG A 140 -13.94 -25.61 0.28
C ARG A 140 -14.85 -26.26 1.33
N ARG A 141 -15.08 -25.61 2.46
CA ARG A 141 -15.98 -26.11 3.51
C ARG A 141 -17.45 -26.10 3.08
N ASN A 142 -17.86 -25.14 2.25
CA ASN A 142 -19.24 -24.98 1.75
C ASN A 142 -19.42 -25.50 0.31
N ALA A 143 -18.46 -26.28 -0.20
CA ALA A 143 -18.37 -26.61 -1.63
C ALA A 143 -19.61 -27.36 -2.17
N ALA A 144 -20.20 -28.23 -1.35
CA ALA A 144 -21.40 -28.98 -1.73
C ALA A 144 -22.61 -28.05 -1.92
N ASP A 145 -22.83 -27.11 -0.99
CA ASP A 145 -23.92 -26.16 -1.06
C ASP A 145 -23.75 -25.15 -2.20
N LEU A 146 -22.52 -24.64 -2.39
CA LEU A 146 -22.16 -23.78 -3.52
C LEU A 146 -22.49 -24.46 -4.87
N ARG A 147 -22.10 -25.73 -5.05
CA ARG A 147 -22.38 -26.48 -6.28
C ARG A 147 -23.86 -26.81 -6.45
N ARG A 148 -24.55 -27.17 -5.37
CA ARG A 148 -26.00 -27.44 -5.39
C ARG A 148 -26.78 -26.23 -5.88
N ILE A 149 -26.53 -25.06 -5.28
CA ILE A 149 -27.23 -23.82 -5.66
C ILE A 149 -26.83 -23.37 -7.06
N ALA A 150 -25.54 -23.45 -7.41
CA ALA A 150 -25.08 -23.17 -8.77
C ALA A 150 -25.78 -24.04 -9.82
N GLY A 151 -25.94 -25.35 -9.55
CA GLY A 151 -26.69 -26.26 -10.41
C GLY A 151 -28.18 -25.93 -10.52
N GLN A 152 -28.82 -25.52 -9.42
CA GLN A 152 -30.21 -25.06 -9.43
C GLN A 152 -30.41 -23.80 -10.28
N ILE A 153 -29.53 -22.82 -10.12
CA ILE A 153 -29.55 -21.56 -10.89
C ILE A 153 -29.26 -21.82 -12.38
N ALA A 154 -28.30 -22.70 -12.68
CA ALA A 154 -27.93 -23.10 -14.05
C ALA A 154 -29.10 -23.76 -14.82
N ALA A 155 -30.02 -24.41 -14.12
CA ALA A 155 -31.18 -25.07 -14.72
C ALA A 155 -32.35 -24.11 -15.00
N LEU A 156 -32.29 -22.85 -14.56
CA LEU A 156 -33.37 -21.89 -14.76
C LEU A 156 -33.44 -21.42 -16.22
N THR A 157 -34.64 -21.48 -16.81
CA THR A 157 -34.88 -21.08 -18.21
C THR A 157 -35.63 -19.76 -18.35
N ASP A 158 -36.09 -19.19 -17.23
CA ASP A 158 -37.00 -18.04 -17.15
C ASP A 158 -36.32 -16.75 -16.64
N LEU A 159 -34.98 -16.74 -16.61
CA LEU A 159 -34.21 -15.57 -16.21
C LEU A 159 -34.14 -14.49 -17.32
N PRO A 160 -34.07 -13.20 -16.96
CA PRO A 160 -34.03 -12.11 -17.93
C PRO A 160 -32.78 -12.22 -18.83
N PRO A 161 -32.80 -11.70 -20.07
CA PRO A 161 -31.65 -11.75 -20.98
C PRO A 161 -30.36 -11.17 -20.39
N ALA A 162 -30.47 -10.18 -19.48
CA ALA A 162 -29.35 -9.60 -18.75
C ALA A 162 -28.60 -10.60 -17.86
N ALA A 163 -29.23 -11.71 -17.46
CA ALA A 163 -28.62 -12.77 -16.67
C ALA A 163 -27.76 -13.75 -17.51
N ARG A 164 -27.80 -13.68 -18.85
CA ARG A 164 -27.04 -14.61 -19.71
C ARG A 164 -25.53 -14.55 -19.51
N PRO A 165 -24.88 -13.37 -19.43
CA PRO A 165 -23.44 -13.29 -19.15
C PRO A 165 -23.04 -13.92 -17.80
N PRO A 166 -23.66 -13.59 -16.65
CA PRO A 166 -23.30 -14.23 -15.38
C PRO A 166 -23.65 -15.72 -15.34
N LEU A 167 -24.74 -16.19 -15.97
CA LEU A 167 -25.03 -17.62 -16.11
C LEU A 167 -23.96 -18.37 -16.91
N SER A 168 -23.44 -17.76 -17.98
CA SER A 168 -22.35 -18.35 -18.77
C SER A 168 -21.07 -18.52 -17.94
N ARG A 169 -20.77 -17.54 -17.06
CA ARG A 169 -19.65 -17.64 -16.12
C ARG A 169 -19.91 -18.68 -15.04
N LEU A 170 -21.15 -18.81 -14.56
CA LEU A 170 -21.54 -19.83 -13.59
C LEU A 170 -21.39 -21.24 -14.17
N HIS A 171 -21.82 -21.46 -15.41
CA HIS A 171 -21.59 -22.71 -16.13
C HIS A 171 -20.10 -23.02 -16.30
N ALA A 172 -19.29 -22.02 -16.67
CA ALA A 172 -17.84 -22.21 -16.76
C ALA A 172 -17.24 -22.58 -15.39
N ALA A 173 -17.63 -21.88 -14.32
CA ALA A 173 -17.12 -22.13 -12.96
C ALA A 173 -17.52 -23.52 -12.42
N LEU A 174 -18.69 -24.05 -12.78
CA LEU A 174 -19.11 -25.41 -12.42
C LEU A 174 -18.19 -26.51 -12.97
N ALA A 175 -17.46 -26.24 -14.07
CA ALA A 175 -16.49 -27.16 -14.63
C ALA A 175 -15.12 -27.13 -13.93
N HIS A 176 -14.88 -26.18 -13.02
CA HIS A 176 -13.60 -26.05 -12.29
C HIS A 176 -13.63 -26.80 -10.95
N ASP A 177 -12.47 -27.31 -10.55
CA ASP A 177 -12.32 -28.06 -9.29
C ASP A 177 -12.39 -27.16 -8.05
N ASP A 178 -11.95 -25.89 -8.16
CA ASP A 178 -11.93 -24.94 -7.06
C ASP A 178 -13.33 -24.32 -6.82
N PRO A 179 -13.99 -24.61 -5.67
CA PRO A 179 -15.28 -24.01 -5.36
C PRO A 179 -15.24 -22.49 -5.14
N ALA A 180 -14.06 -21.89 -4.93
CA ALA A 180 -13.93 -20.43 -4.82
C ALA A 180 -14.33 -19.71 -6.11
N GLU A 181 -14.16 -20.36 -7.27
CA GLU A 181 -14.54 -19.82 -8.58
C GLU A 181 -16.05 -19.65 -8.75
N LEU A 182 -16.87 -20.33 -7.92
CA LEU A 182 -18.33 -20.21 -7.94
C LEU A 182 -18.83 -18.94 -7.25
N ILE A 183 -18.05 -18.35 -6.34
CA ILE A 183 -18.50 -17.23 -5.49
C ILE A 183 -18.89 -16.02 -6.36
N ARG A 184 -17.98 -15.55 -7.23
CA ARG A 184 -18.22 -14.36 -8.04
C ARG A 184 -19.41 -14.54 -9.01
N PRO A 185 -19.50 -15.62 -9.81
CA PRO A 185 -20.65 -15.85 -10.67
C PRO A 185 -21.97 -15.95 -9.90
N LEU A 186 -22.00 -16.60 -8.73
CA LEU A 186 -23.20 -16.67 -7.90
C LEU A 186 -23.63 -15.27 -7.43
N THR A 187 -22.70 -14.47 -6.90
CA THR A 187 -22.97 -13.08 -6.51
C THR A 187 -23.48 -12.24 -7.69
N ASP A 188 -22.88 -12.39 -8.87
CA ASP A 188 -23.31 -11.67 -10.08
C ASP A 188 -24.72 -12.09 -10.55
N THR A 189 -25.13 -13.35 -10.32
CA THR A 189 -26.48 -13.82 -10.66
C THR A 189 -27.56 -13.37 -9.68
N ARG A 190 -27.19 -13.08 -8.42
CA ARG A 190 -28.11 -12.76 -7.31
C ARG A 190 -29.16 -11.67 -7.65
N PRO A 191 -28.81 -10.52 -8.27
CA PRO A 191 -29.78 -9.47 -8.58
C PRO A 191 -30.87 -9.92 -9.56
N HIS A 192 -30.59 -10.91 -10.41
CA HIS A 192 -31.53 -11.42 -11.40
C HIS A 192 -32.51 -12.46 -10.82
N LEU A 193 -32.24 -12.98 -9.62
CA LEU A 193 -33.10 -13.95 -8.93
C LEU A 193 -34.19 -13.28 -8.11
N THR A 194 -33.99 -12.05 -7.64
CA THR A 194 -34.88 -11.41 -6.65
C THR A 194 -36.33 -11.24 -7.13
N GLY A 195 -36.54 -11.05 -8.44
CA GLY A 195 -37.88 -10.89 -9.01
C GLY A 195 -38.64 -12.19 -9.21
N THR A 196 -37.95 -13.25 -9.66
CA THR A 196 -38.60 -14.49 -10.14
C THR A 196 -38.36 -15.68 -9.21
N HIS A 197 -37.24 -15.69 -8.49
CA HIS A 197 -36.77 -16.81 -7.64
C HIS A 197 -36.27 -16.29 -6.28
N PRO A 198 -37.14 -15.66 -5.46
CA PRO A 198 -36.73 -15.05 -4.18
C PRO A 198 -36.17 -16.06 -3.18
N ASP A 199 -36.66 -17.31 -3.18
CA ASP A 199 -36.17 -18.36 -2.28
C ASP A 199 -34.71 -18.75 -2.58
N LEU A 200 -34.32 -18.76 -3.86
CA LEU A 200 -32.93 -19.02 -4.26
C LEU A 200 -32.02 -17.84 -3.91
N ALA A 201 -32.52 -16.61 -4.04
CA ALA A 201 -31.79 -15.43 -3.58
C ALA A 201 -31.56 -15.48 -2.05
N ALA A 202 -32.57 -15.87 -1.27
CA ALA A 202 -32.46 -16.03 0.17
C ALA A 202 -31.48 -17.15 0.57
N GLN A 203 -31.50 -18.30 -0.13
CA GLN A 203 -30.53 -19.37 0.08
C GLN A 203 -29.09 -18.95 -0.27
N LEU A 204 -28.92 -18.05 -1.23
CA LEU A 204 -27.60 -17.51 -1.54
C LEU A 204 -27.14 -16.51 -0.46
N ASP A 205 -28.05 -15.70 0.08
CA ASP A 205 -27.75 -14.74 1.15
C ASP A 205 -27.32 -15.44 2.46
N THR A 206 -27.83 -16.66 2.73
CA THR A 206 -27.36 -17.45 3.89
C THR A 206 -25.93 -17.99 3.72
N LEU A 207 -25.43 -18.09 2.49
CA LEU A 207 -24.07 -18.50 2.15
C LEU A 207 -23.18 -17.29 1.87
N THR A 208 -23.10 -16.38 2.85
CA THR A 208 -22.23 -15.21 2.75
C THR A 208 -20.78 -15.61 3.03
N PRO A 209 -19.82 -15.37 2.11
CA PRO A 209 -18.41 -15.54 2.39
C PRO A 209 -17.94 -14.52 3.45
N PRO A 210 -16.97 -14.88 4.31
CA PRO A 210 -16.41 -14.01 5.36
C PRO A 210 -15.58 -12.85 4.81
#